data_AF-U1RBC8-F1
#
_entry.id   AF-U1RBC8-F1
#
_cell.length_a   1.000
_cell.length_b   1.000
_cell.length_c   1.000
_cell.angle_alpha   90.00
_cell.angle_beta   90.00
_cell.angle_gamma   90.00
#
_symmetry.space_group_name_H-M   'P 1'
#
loop_
_entity.id
_entity.type
_entity.pdbx_description
1 polymer ?
#
loop_
_entity_poly.entity_id
_entity_poly.type
_entity_poly.pdbx_seq_one_letter_code
_entity_poly.pdbx_strand_id
1 'polypeptide(L)'
;MSKALFKAVDVALKNLGGDEREVARRQLGGLAVLAQSGVPTRWIDPLSPDAYNADPEESIPDIADENAHNALTRLVSMSVVQQSADKAKSITMLHRLQAQVLRENWGAGKTATREEAFDAALEILGRTKYEQLPSNNGDARRREASDLIAQLKAIAIQDYSRFLFEREQVRGYLNRAFNYADDLGLVYEAVELDVAVEDVLGPDHPDTLKSRDSLSGAYESAGRLVEAIDTKKKLLPDCKRVLGPDHPDTLKSRDSLSGAYESAGRL
;
A
#
# COMPACT_ATOMS: atom_id res chain seq x y z
N MET A 1 -18.65 26.13 -1.85
CA MET A 1 -18.69 24.76 -1.30
C MET A 1 -17.36 24.36 -0.64
N SER A 2 -16.21 24.46 -1.33
CA SER A 2 -14.86 24.13 -0.80
C SER A 2 -14.54 24.77 0.58
N LYS A 3 -14.77 26.07 0.77
CA LYS A 3 -14.52 26.77 2.04
C LYS A 3 -15.35 26.26 3.25
N ALA A 4 -16.55 25.73 3.00
CA ALA A 4 -17.42 25.21 4.07
C ALA A 4 -16.95 23.81 4.51
N LEU A 5 -16.61 22.95 3.54
CA LEU A 5 -16.04 21.63 3.82
C LEU A 5 -14.70 21.75 4.56
N PHE A 6 -13.82 22.66 4.12
CA PHE A 6 -12.56 22.94 4.81
C PHE A 6 -12.79 23.35 6.27
N LYS A 7 -13.69 24.31 6.50
CA LYS A 7 -14.02 24.76 7.85
C LYS A 7 -14.56 23.64 8.73
N ALA A 8 -15.36 22.71 8.18
CA ALA A 8 -15.86 21.58 8.95
C ALA A 8 -14.72 20.68 9.44
N VAL A 9 -13.75 20.36 8.57
CA VAL A 9 -12.57 19.56 8.96
C VAL A 9 -11.69 20.31 9.96
N ASP A 10 -11.42 21.59 9.73
CA ASP A 10 -10.62 22.42 10.64
C ASP A 10 -11.28 22.57 12.02
N VAL A 11 -12.61 22.69 12.08
CA VAL A 11 -13.37 22.72 13.35
C VAL A 11 -13.32 21.37 14.05
N ALA A 12 -13.48 20.26 13.32
CA ALA A 12 -13.37 18.93 13.90
C ALA A 12 -12.00 18.71 14.57
N LEU A 13 -10.91 19.08 13.89
CA LEU A 13 -9.56 19.01 14.46
C LEU A 13 -9.38 19.92 15.69
N LYS A 14 -9.94 21.13 15.69
CA LYS A 14 -9.88 22.03 16.87
C LYS A 14 -10.57 21.46 18.11
N ASN A 15 -11.57 20.61 17.93
CA ASN A 15 -12.33 20.01 19.02
C ASN A 15 -11.63 18.77 19.65
N LEU A 16 -10.51 18.32 19.10
CA LEU A 16 -9.72 17.20 19.63
C LEU A 16 -8.66 17.69 20.63
N GLY A 17 -8.27 16.83 21.58
CA GLY A 17 -7.17 17.04 22.52
C GLY A 17 -5.80 17.04 21.81
N GLY A 18 -4.73 17.50 22.46
CA GLY A 18 -3.41 17.74 21.83
C GLY A 18 -2.91 16.57 20.97
N ASP A 19 -2.73 15.40 21.59
CA ASP A 19 -2.17 14.22 20.93
C ASP A 19 -3.17 13.60 19.94
N GLU A 20 -4.45 13.44 20.34
CA GLU A 20 -5.51 12.96 19.44
C GLU A 20 -5.67 13.83 18.18
N ARG A 21 -5.52 15.16 18.33
CA ARG A 21 -5.60 16.10 17.22
C ARG A 21 -4.44 15.89 16.25
N GLU A 22 -3.24 15.69 16.77
CA GLU A 22 -2.06 15.46 15.94
C GLU A 22 -2.20 14.16 15.16
N VAL A 23 -2.65 13.10 15.82
CA VAL A 23 -2.94 11.81 15.18
C VAL A 23 -4.04 11.95 14.12
N ALA A 24 -5.17 12.56 14.46
CA ALA A 24 -6.27 12.81 13.51
C ALA A 24 -5.82 13.64 12.30
N ARG A 25 -4.98 14.66 12.53
CA ARG A 25 -4.43 15.52 11.47
C ARG A 25 -3.59 14.71 10.50
N ARG A 26 -2.67 13.87 10.99
CA ARG A 26 -1.86 12.97 10.15
C ARG A 26 -2.71 11.93 9.44
N GLN A 27 -3.65 11.28 10.13
CA GLN A 27 -4.56 10.29 9.55
C GLN A 27 -5.39 10.88 8.39
N LEU A 28 -5.96 12.08 8.56
CA LEU A 28 -6.69 12.76 7.49
C LEU A 28 -5.79 13.17 6.32
N GLY A 29 -4.55 13.60 6.61
CA GLY A 29 -3.55 13.87 5.59
C GLY A 29 -3.24 12.63 4.75
N GLY A 30 -2.92 11.51 5.41
CA GLY A 30 -2.65 10.23 4.76
C GLY A 30 -3.84 9.73 3.94
N LEU A 31 -5.06 9.75 4.50
CA LEU A 31 -6.29 9.38 3.80
C LEU A 31 -6.59 10.27 2.59
N ALA A 32 -6.14 11.53 2.58
CA ALA A 32 -6.30 12.42 1.43
C ALA A 32 -5.33 12.10 0.28
N VAL A 33 -4.27 11.33 0.55
CA VAL A 33 -3.26 10.90 -0.44
C VAL A 33 -3.45 9.44 -0.86
N LEU A 34 -3.93 8.56 0.03
CA LEU A 34 -4.16 7.14 -0.25
C LEU A 34 -5.41 6.91 -1.12
N ALA A 35 -5.74 5.64 -1.40
CA ALA A 35 -6.78 5.30 -2.34
C ALA A 35 -8.14 5.92 -1.96
N GLN A 36 -8.82 6.49 -2.96
CA GLN A 36 -10.16 7.08 -2.77
C GLN A 36 -11.21 6.06 -2.28
N SER A 37 -11.00 4.77 -2.53
CA SER A 37 -11.82 3.67 -1.98
C SER A 37 -11.63 3.47 -0.48
N GLY A 38 -10.75 4.24 0.16
CA GLY A 38 -10.36 4.10 1.55
C GLY A 38 -9.25 3.09 1.75
N VAL A 39 -8.87 2.91 3.00
CA VAL A 39 -7.83 1.98 3.43
C VAL A 39 -8.38 1.06 4.52
N PRO A 40 -7.79 -0.14 4.70
CA PRO A 40 -8.11 -0.98 5.84
C PRO A 40 -8.07 -0.22 7.16
N THR A 41 -9.16 -0.29 7.94
CA THR A 41 -9.24 0.40 9.24
C THR A 41 -8.14 -0.07 10.18
N ARG A 42 -7.81 -1.36 10.18
CA ARG A 42 -6.67 -1.95 10.92
C ARG A 42 -5.29 -1.35 10.64
N TRP A 43 -5.10 -0.64 9.53
CA TRP A 43 -3.84 0.08 9.28
C TRP A 43 -3.81 1.46 9.93
N ILE A 44 -4.97 2.03 10.25
CA ILE A 44 -5.10 3.35 10.88
C ILE A 44 -5.32 3.22 12.39
N ASP A 45 -6.09 2.21 12.79
CA ASP A 45 -6.52 1.93 14.16
C ASP A 45 -6.08 0.52 14.59
N PRO A 46 -4.98 0.41 15.35
CA PRO A 46 -4.48 -0.85 15.88
C PRO A 46 -5.45 -1.56 16.82
N LEU A 47 -6.41 -0.85 17.41
CA LEU A 47 -7.42 -1.38 18.31
C LEU A 47 -8.74 -1.71 17.61
N SER A 48 -8.79 -1.58 16.28
CA SER A 48 -9.98 -1.91 15.51
C SER A 48 -10.34 -3.40 15.64
N PRO A 49 -11.64 -3.76 15.58
CA PRO A 49 -12.06 -5.16 15.63
C PRO A 49 -11.50 -6.05 14.51
N ASP A 50 -11.05 -5.47 13.40
CA ASP A 50 -10.43 -6.18 12.29
C ASP A 50 -8.89 -6.25 12.36
N ALA A 51 -8.27 -5.73 13.42
CA ALA A 51 -6.84 -5.82 13.63
C ALA A 51 -6.40 -7.23 14.07
N TYR A 52 -5.23 -7.67 13.58
CA TYR A 52 -4.58 -8.89 14.04
C TYR A 52 -3.86 -8.61 15.36
N ASN A 53 -4.55 -8.86 16.47
CA ASN A 53 -3.96 -8.78 17.80
C ASN A 53 -3.32 -10.12 18.14
N ALA A 54 -2.05 -10.08 18.51
CA ALA A 54 -1.39 -11.21 19.15
C ALA A 54 -1.91 -11.25 20.59
N ASP A 55 -3.01 -11.96 20.78
CA ASP A 55 -3.75 -12.11 22.04
C ASP A 55 -4.35 -10.80 22.62
N PRO A 56 -5.65 -10.54 22.41
CA PRO A 56 -6.34 -9.35 22.93
C PRO A 56 -6.30 -9.22 24.47
N GLU A 57 -6.06 -10.31 25.20
CA GLU A 57 -6.05 -10.31 26.67
C GLU A 57 -4.67 -10.00 27.28
N GLU A 58 -3.56 -10.19 26.54
CA GLU A 58 -2.19 -9.95 27.02
C GLU A 58 -1.56 -8.66 26.47
N SER A 59 -2.00 -8.18 25.31
CA SER A 59 -1.47 -6.96 24.69
C SER A 59 -2.14 -5.71 25.26
N ILE A 60 -1.55 -5.12 26.31
CA ILE A 60 -1.97 -3.81 26.81
C ILE A 60 -1.69 -2.75 25.72
N PRO A 61 -2.72 -2.04 25.21
CA PRO A 61 -2.53 -0.95 24.26
C PRO A 61 -1.57 0.10 24.80
N ASP A 62 -0.67 0.59 23.96
CA ASP A 62 0.11 1.77 24.33
C ASP A 62 -0.70 3.05 24.10
N ILE A 63 -0.19 4.17 24.62
CA ILE A 63 -0.85 5.48 24.53
C ILE A 63 -1.03 5.92 23.06
N ALA A 64 -0.15 5.51 22.15
CA ALA A 64 -0.23 5.87 20.74
C ALA A 64 -1.37 5.11 20.04
N ASP A 65 -1.57 3.83 20.38
CA ASP A 65 -2.67 3.00 19.90
C ASP A 65 -4.02 3.56 20.40
N GLU A 66 -4.11 3.91 21.69
CA GLU A 66 -5.30 4.54 22.25
C GLU A 66 -5.61 5.88 21.58
N ASN A 67 -4.59 6.73 21.37
CA ASN A 67 -4.77 8.01 20.69
C ASN A 67 -5.22 7.83 19.23
N ALA A 68 -4.70 6.83 18.51
CA ALA A 68 -5.13 6.52 17.14
C ALA A 68 -6.58 6.04 17.08
N HIS A 69 -6.98 5.17 18.01
CA HIS A 69 -8.35 4.69 18.14
C HIS A 69 -9.34 5.81 18.48
N ASN A 70 -9.00 6.63 19.48
CA ASN A 70 -9.83 7.73 19.95
C ASN A 70 -9.97 8.82 18.88
N ALA A 71 -8.87 9.20 18.22
CA ALA A 71 -8.87 10.13 17.11
C ALA A 71 -9.80 9.66 15.99
N LEU A 72 -9.66 8.41 15.54
CA LEU A 72 -10.49 7.87 14.46
C LEU A 72 -11.97 7.79 14.87
N THR A 73 -12.26 7.32 16.07
CA THR A 73 -13.63 7.26 16.62
C THR A 73 -14.29 8.64 16.64
N ARG A 74 -13.54 9.68 17.04
CA ARG A 74 -14.03 11.06 17.01
C ARG A 74 -14.27 11.55 15.58
N LEU A 75 -13.36 11.29 14.65
CA LEU A 75 -13.52 11.67 13.24
C LEU A 75 -14.76 11.01 12.61
N VAL A 76 -15.04 9.74 12.93
CA VAL A 76 -16.24 9.03 12.49
C VAL A 76 -17.49 9.66 13.11
N SER A 77 -17.50 9.92 14.41
CA SER A 77 -18.65 10.53 15.10
C SER A 77 -19.00 11.94 14.58
N MET A 78 -17.98 12.69 14.14
CA MET A 78 -18.12 14.01 13.52
C MET A 78 -18.42 13.94 12.02
N SER A 79 -18.55 12.73 11.43
CA SER A 79 -18.77 12.51 10.00
C SER A 79 -17.69 13.13 9.10
N VAL A 80 -16.45 13.21 9.60
CA VAL A 80 -15.29 13.63 8.80
C VAL A 80 -14.80 12.48 7.94
N VAL A 81 -14.80 11.27 8.48
CA VAL A 81 -14.49 10.03 7.76
C VAL A 81 -15.65 9.04 7.92
N GLN A 82 -15.72 8.09 7.00
CA GLN A 82 -16.71 7.01 6.99
C GLN A 82 -16.02 5.68 7.19
N GLN A 83 -16.69 4.75 7.85
CA GLN A 83 -16.26 3.35 7.95
C GLN A 83 -17.28 2.45 7.25
N SER A 84 -16.80 1.40 6.59
CA SER A 84 -17.68 0.38 6.01
C SER A 84 -18.49 -0.33 7.09
N ALA A 85 -19.67 -0.84 6.71
CA ALA A 85 -20.57 -1.51 7.65
C ALA A 85 -20.03 -2.87 8.14
N ASP A 86 -19.19 -3.53 7.33
CA ASP A 86 -18.57 -4.80 7.70
C ASP A 86 -17.43 -4.55 8.69
N LYS A 87 -17.69 -4.79 9.98
CA LYS A 87 -16.70 -4.61 11.04
C LYS A 87 -15.53 -5.61 10.95
N ALA A 88 -15.72 -6.78 10.32
CA ALA A 88 -14.64 -7.75 10.14
C ALA A 88 -13.74 -7.38 8.96
N LYS A 89 -14.26 -6.59 8.00
CA LYS A 89 -13.52 -6.03 6.87
C LYS A 89 -13.69 -4.52 6.77
N SER A 90 -13.39 -3.85 7.88
CA SER A 90 -13.61 -2.42 8.01
C SER A 90 -12.66 -1.63 7.11
N ILE A 91 -13.21 -0.70 6.33
CA ILE A 91 -12.48 0.22 5.47
C ILE A 91 -12.81 1.63 5.94
N THR A 92 -11.79 2.43 6.22
CA THR A 92 -11.92 3.85 6.56
C THR A 92 -11.71 4.69 5.31
N MET A 93 -12.68 5.56 5.01
CA MET A 93 -12.72 6.39 3.80
C MET A 93 -12.87 7.87 4.17
N LEU A 94 -12.10 8.71 3.48
CA LEU A 94 -12.35 10.14 3.41
C LEU A 94 -13.11 10.44 2.11
N HIS A 95 -14.23 11.17 2.20
CA HIS A 95 -15.01 11.49 1.00
C HIS A 95 -14.17 12.28 -0.02
N ARG A 96 -14.30 11.98 -1.31
CA ARG A 96 -13.45 12.54 -2.38
C ARG A 96 -13.34 14.06 -2.36
N LEU A 97 -14.44 14.76 -2.05
CA LEU A 97 -14.46 16.22 -2.00
C LEU A 97 -13.75 16.76 -0.74
N GLN A 98 -13.83 16.05 0.38
CA GLN A 98 -13.08 16.43 1.59
C GLN A 98 -11.58 16.20 1.36
N ALA A 99 -11.22 15.06 0.77
CA ALA A 99 -9.85 14.77 0.38
C ALA A 99 -9.29 15.84 -0.57
N GLN A 100 -10.02 16.19 -1.64
CA GLN A 100 -9.62 17.26 -2.56
C GLN A 100 -9.44 18.60 -1.84
N VAL A 101 -10.38 18.98 -0.98
CA VAL A 101 -10.30 20.24 -0.22
C VAL A 101 -9.08 20.26 0.70
N LEU A 102 -8.74 19.14 1.34
CA LEU A 102 -7.49 19.04 2.11
C LEU A 102 -6.28 19.22 1.20
N ARG A 103 -6.26 18.57 0.03
CA ARG A 103 -5.16 18.68 -0.93
C ARG A 103 -4.92 20.08 -1.47
N GLU A 104 -5.98 20.88 -1.61
CA GLU A 104 -5.91 22.27 -2.05
C GLU A 104 -5.49 23.24 -0.94
N ASN A 105 -5.53 22.82 0.33
CA ASN A 105 -5.35 23.68 1.50
C ASN A 105 -4.31 23.14 2.50
N TRP A 106 -3.24 22.52 2.01
CA TRP A 106 -2.18 21.99 2.85
C TRP A 106 -1.61 23.00 3.84
N GLY A 107 -1.47 22.58 5.10
CA GLY A 107 -0.94 23.40 6.18
C GLY A 107 -1.83 24.57 6.61
N ALA A 108 -3.02 24.74 6.02
CA ALA A 108 -3.95 25.76 6.44
C ALA A 108 -4.68 25.35 7.73
N GLY A 109 -4.84 26.29 8.67
CA GLY A 109 -5.54 26.05 9.93
C GLY A 109 -4.84 25.00 10.79
N LYS A 110 -5.53 23.90 11.10
CA LYS A 110 -4.99 22.74 11.83
C LYS A 110 -4.73 21.52 10.96
N THR A 111 -4.77 21.65 9.63
CA THR A 111 -4.55 20.52 8.71
C THR A 111 -3.08 20.16 8.55
N ALA A 112 -2.80 18.96 8.04
CA ALA A 112 -1.45 18.52 7.72
C ALA A 112 -0.86 19.35 6.57
N THR A 113 0.45 19.59 6.62
CA THR A 113 1.21 20.02 5.44
C THR A 113 1.26 18.88 4.41
N ARG A 114 1.67 19.20 3.18
CA ARG A 114 1.80 18.20 2.12
C ARG A 114 2.79 17.10 2.52
N GLU A 115 3.92 17.47 3.10
CA GLU A 115 4.96 16.51 3.50
C GLU A 115 4.45 15.56 4.59
N GLU A 116 3.85 16.10 5.65
CA GLU A 116 3.26 15.30 6.73
C GLU A 116 2.14 14.37 6.24
N ALA A 117 1.35 14.79 5.25
CA ALA A 117 0.32 13.96 4.64
C ALA A 117 0.92 12.77 3.87
N PHE A 118 2.02 12.99 3.14
CA PHE A 118 2.72 11.93 2.43
C PHE A 118 3.44 10.98 3.40
N ASP A 119 4.07 11.50 4.45
CA ASP A 119 4.70 10.68 5.48
C ASP A 119 3.67 9.82 6.21
N ALA A 120 2.52 10.39 6.57
CA ALA A 120 1.42 9.63 7.16
C ALA A 120 0.88 8.55 6.21
N ALA A 121 0.81 8.82 4.90
CA ALA A 121 0.43 7.81 3.91
C ALA A 121 1.41 6.64 3.88
N LEU A 122 2.72 6.91 3.93
CA LEU A 122 3.76 5.88 4.00
C LEU A 122 3.67 5.09 5.30
N GLU A 123 3.48 5.76 6.43
CA GLU A 123 3.28 5.10 7.75
C GLU A 123 2.10 4.14 7.73
N ILE A 124 0.96 4.55 7.13
CA ILE A 124 -0.23 3.69 6.99
C ILE A 124 0.06 2.48 6.09
N LEU A 125 0.70 2.67 4.94
CA LEU A 125 1.10 1.55 4.05
C LEU A 125 2.09 0.61 4.73
N GLY A 126 2.96 1.13 5.59
CA GLY A 126 3.96 0.35 6.32
C GLY A 126 3.41 -0.52 7.43
N ARG A 127 2.14 -0.33 7.84
CA ARG A 127 1.48 -1.10 8.91
C ARG A 127 0.94 -2.46 8.46
N THR A 128 1.24 -2.88 7.24
CA THR A 128 0.90 -4.22 6.74
C THR A 128 1.53 -5.29 7.62
N LYS A 129 0.74 -6.26 8.09
CA LYS A 129 1.18 -7.28 9.06
C LYS A 129 1.55 -8.63 8.43
N TYR A 130 1.61 -8.76 7.10
CA TYR A 130 1.87 -10.04 6.41
C TYR A 130 3.04 -10.84 7.00
N GLU A 131 4.19 -10.20 7.20
CA GLU A 131 5.42 -10.84 7.73
C GLU A 131 5.25 -11.35 9.17
N GLN A 132 4.35 -10.73 9.95
CA GLN A 132 4.05 -11.09 11.33
C GLN A 132 2.99 -12.19 11.44
N LEU A 133 2.23 -12.44 10.36
CA LEU A 133 1.16 -13.43 10.36
C LEU A 133 1.74 -14.85 10.22
N PRO A 134 1.27 -15.81 11.04
CA PRO A 134 1.63 -17.22 10.90
C PRO A 134 1.42 -17.74 9.47
N SER A 135 2.31 -18.59 8.98
CA SER A 135 2.25 -19.16 7.63
C SER A 135 0.98 -19.97 7.37
N ASN A 136 0.39 -20.56 8.41
CA ASN A 136 -0.87 -21.30 8.32
C ASN A 136 -2.13 -20.41 8.27
N ASN A 137 -2.00 -19.09 8.49
CA ASN A 137 -3.11 -18.15 8.41
C ASN A 137 -3.24 -17.54 7.00
N GLY A 138 -3.57 -18.42 6.04
CA GLY A 138 -3.61 -18.07 4.61
C GLY A 138 -4.61 -16.96 4.27
N ASP A 139 -5.76 -16.92 4.94
CA ASP A 139 -6.79 -15.90 4.66
C ASP A 139 -6.37 -14.51 5.11
N ALA A 140 -5.78 -14.38 6.30
CA ALA A 140 -5.26 -13.10 6.77
C ALA A 140 -4.09 -12.62 5.92
N ARG A 141 -3.17 -13.53 5.56
CA ARG A 141 -2.04 -13.23 4.66
C ARG A 141 -2.52 -12.77 3.29
N ARG A 142 -3.46 -13.50 2.69
CA ARG A 142 -4.06 -13.13 1.39
C ARG A 142 -4.75 -11.78 1.44
N ARG A 143 -5.47 -11.51 2.52
CA ARG A 143 -6.14 -10.22 2.71
C ARG A 143 -5.15 -9.06 2.82
N GLU A 144 -4.09 -9.20 3.62
CA GLU A 144 -3.03 -8.18 3.72
C GLU A 144 -2.35 -7.91 2.38
N ALA A 145 -1.99 -8.97 1.66
CA ALA A 145 -1.37 -8.85 0.34
C ALA A 145 -2.30 -8.14 -0.67
N SER A 146 -3.56 -8.55 -0.72
CA SER A 146 -4.55 -7.98 -1.64
C SER A 146 -4.82 -6.51 -1.34
N ASP A 147 -4.95 -6.14 -0.07
CA ASP A 147 -5.18 -4.76 0.34
C ASP A 147 -3.97 -3.87 -0.02
N LEU A 148 -2.73 -4.36 0.18
CA LEU A 148 -1.51 -3.62 -0.20
C LEU A 148 -1.40 -3.42 -1.71
N ILE A 149 -1.63 -4.48 -2.49
CA ILE A 149 -1.62 -4.41 -3.96
C ILE A 149 -2.67 -3.42 -4.45
N ALA A 150 -3.89 -3.49 -3.91
CA ALA A 150 -4.98 -2.58 -4.29
C ALA A 150 -4.63 -1.11 -4.00
N GLN A 151 -3.99 -0.82 -2.86
CA GLN A 151 -3.55 0.54 -2.54
C GLN A 151 -2.45 1.04 -3.48
N LEU A 152 -1.42 0.24 -3.72
CA LEU A 152 -0.29 0.62 -4.59
C LEU A 152 -0.76 0.87 -6.03
N LYS A 153 -1.66 0.04 -6.54
CA LYS A 153 -2.33 0.27 -7.84
C LYS A 153 -3.10 1.58 -7.87
N ALA A 154 -3.90 1.84 -6.85
CA ALA A 154 -4.70 3.06 -6.78
C ALA A 154 -3.81 4.32 -6.73
N ILE A 155 -2.69 4.27 -6.00
CA ILE A 155 -1.70 5.35 -5.91
C ILE A 155 -1.04 5.59 -7.28
N ALA A 156 -0.71 4.53 -8.02
CA ALA A 156 -0.10 4.63 -9.34
C ALA A 156 -1.03 5.30 -10.36
N ILE A 157 -2.34 5.14 -10.22
CA ILE A 157 -3.34 5.71 -11.13
C ILE A 157 -3.71 7.15 -10.74
N GLN A 158 -3.67 7.49 -9.45
CA GLN A 158 -4.12 8.79 -8.95
C GLN A 158 -3.03 9.86 -9.08
N ASP A 159 -3.25 10.89 -9.92
CA ASP A 159 -2.28 11.96 -10.19
C ASP A 159 -1.73 12.64 -8.92
N TYR A 160 -2.57 12.82 -7.90
CA TYR A 160 -2.17 13.47 -6.65
C TYR A 160 -1.33 12.57 -5.74
N SER A 161 -1.33 11.25 -5.97
CA SER A 161 -0.66 10.24 -5.15
C SER A 161 0.63 9.71 -5.77
N ARG A 162 0.77 9.83 -7.10
CA ARG A 162 1.92 9.31 -7.86
C ARG A 162 3.29 9.73 -7.31
N PHE A 163 3.40 10.91 -6.68
CA PHE A 163 4.64 11.35 -6.02
C PHE A 163 5.11 10.42 -4.88
N LEU A 164 4.25 9.54 -4.35
CA LEU A 164 4.66 8.49 -3.42
C LEU A 164 5.68 7.54 -4.08
N PHE A 165 5.60 7.31 -5.40
CA PHE A 165 6.56 6.48 -6.13
C PHE A 165 7.98 7.08 -6.19
N GLU A 166 8.15 8.37 -5.87
CA GLU A 166 9.46 9.00 -5.71
C GLU A 166 10.09 8.71 -4.34
N ARG A 167 9.36 8.06 -3.42
CA ARG A 167 9.81 7.75 -2.06
C ARG A 167 10.43 6.37 -2.01
N GLU A 168 11.63 6.27 -1.44
CA GLU A 168 12.36 5.00 -1.29
C GLU A 168 11.54 3.94 -0.54
N GLN A 169 10.71 4.34 0.41
CA GLN A 169 9.84 3.43 1.17
C GLN A 169 8.85 2.67 0.27
N VAL A 170 8.36 3.30 -0.81
CA VAL A 170 7.42 2.65 -1.75
C VAL A 170 8.08 1.51 -2.49
N ARG A 171 9.38 1.60 -2.78
CA ARG A 171 10.15 0.47 -3.32
C ARG A 171 10.09 -0.74 -2.39
N GLY A 172 10.18 -0.54 -1.09
CA GLY A 172 10.01 -1.59 -0.09
C GLY A 172 8.62 -2.22 -0.13
N TYR A 173 7.57 -1.39 -0.24
CA TYR A 173 6.18 -1.86 -0.32
C TYR A 173 5.86 -2.60 -1.61
N LEU A 174 6.40 -2.15 -2.76
CA LEU A 174 6.27 -2.87 -4.03
C LEU A 174 6.90 -4.26 -3.95
N ASN A 175 8.14 -4.35 -3.43
CA ASN A 175 8.82 -5.63 -3.27
C ASN A 175 8.00 -6.60 -2.39
N ARG A 176 7.46 -6.10 -1.27
CA ARG A 176 6.57 -6.88 -0.41
C ARG A 176 5.32 -7.34 -1.16
N ALA A 177 4.62 -6.42 -1.82
CA ALA A 177 3.40 -6.73 -2.56
C ALA A 177 3.61 -7.84 -3.60
N PHE A 178 4.68 -7.74 -4.39
CA PHE A 178 5.02 -8.76 -5.39
C PHE A 178 5.46 -10.09 -4.78
N ASN A 179 6.28 -10.07 -3.72
CA ASN A 179 6.65 -11.30 -3.02
C ASN A 179 5.44 -12.00 -2.40
N TYR A 180 4.51 -11.25 -1.82
CA TYR A 180 3.30 -11.82 -1.23
C TYR A 180 2.36 -12.37 -2.32
N ALA A 181 2.32 -11.70 -3.48
CA ALA A 181 1.55 -12.20 -4.61
C ALA A 181 2.10 -13.53 -5.14
N ASP A 182 3.42 -13.66 -5.23
CA ASP A 182 4.11 -14.91 -5.56
C ASP A 182 3.78 -16.02 -4.54
N ASP A 183 4.04 -15.77 -3.25
CA ASP A 183 3.79 -16.71 -2.14
C ASP A 183 2.36 -17.28 -2.11
N LEU A 184 1.38 -16.45 -2.51
CA LEU A 184 -0.05 -16.76 -2.40
C LEU A 184 -0.71 -17.12 -3.72
N GLY A 185 0.03 -17.09 -4.83
CA GLY A 185 -0.48 -17.32 -6.18
C GLY A 185 -1.45 -16.24 -6.67
N LEU A 186 -1.32 -14.99 -6.21
CA LEU A 186 -2.14 -13.83 -6.62
C LEU A 186 -1.64 -13.26 -7.96
N VAL A 187 -1.57 -14.12 -8.98
CA VAL A 187 -0.97 -13.79 -10.27
C VAL A 187 -1.72 -12.66 -10.98
N TYR A 188 -3.06 -12.64 -10.87
CA TYR A 188 -3.86 -11.61 -11.52
C TYR A 188 -3.58 -10.22 -10.92
N GLU A 189 -3.57 -10.14 -9.59
CA GLU A 189 -3.27 -8.92 -8.85
C GLU A 189 -1.84 -8.43 -9.10
N ALA A 190 -0.88 -9.34 -9.20
CA ALA A 190 0.50 -9.01 -9.57
C ALA A 190 0.59 -8.41 -10.99
N VAL A 191 -0.10 -8.99 -11.98
CA VAL A 191 -0.13 -8.44 -13.35
C VAL A 191 -0.71 -7.02 -13.35
N GLU A 192 -1.83 -6.81 -12.65
CA GLU A 192 -2.44 -5.48 -12.64
C GLU A 192 -1.59 -4.44 -11.89
N LEU A 193 -0.81 -4.85 -10.88
CA LEU A 193 0.14 -3.98 -10.21
C LEU A 193 1.33 -3.66 -11.12
N ASP A 194 1.86 -4.64 -11.84
CA ASP A 194 3.00 -4.45 -12.77
C ASP A 194 2.67 -3.40 -13.85
N VAL A 195 1.49 -3.50 -14.46
CA VAL A 195 1.02 -2.51 -15.45
C VAL A 195 0.92 -1.11 -14.83
N ALA A 196 0.37 -1.00 -13.62
CA ALA A 196 0.23 0.29 -12.96
C ALA A 196 1.60 0.90 -12.59
N VAL A 197 2.57 0.08 -12.18
CA VAL A 197 3.96 0.50 -11.90
C VAL A 197 4.64 1.00 -13.16
N GLU A 198 4.51 0.27 -14.28
CA GLU A 198 5.04 0.68 -15.58
C GLU A 198 4.44 2.02 -16.03
N ASP A 199 3.14 2.22 -15.86
CA ASP A 199 2.46 3.46 -16.24
C ASP A 199 3.00 4.69 -15.49
N VAL A 200 3.37 4.54 -14.20
CA VAL A 200 3.84 5.65 -13.36
C VAL A 200 5.36 5.85 -13.40
N LEU A 201 6.15 4.78 -13.47
CA LEU A 201 7.62 4.85 -13.44
C LEU A 201 8.25 4.78 -14.84
N GLY A 202 7.54 4.23 -15.82
CA GLY A 202 8.04 3.91 -17.15
C GLY A 202 8.67 2.51 -17.24
N PRO A 203 8.81 1.97 -18.47
CA PRO A 203 9.28 0.60 -18.72
C PRO A 203 10.74 0.36 -18.34
N ASP A 204 11.55 1.41 -18.32
CA ASP A 204 13.00 1.35 -18.09
C ASP A 204 13.38 1.63 -16.62
N HIS A 205 12.41 1.92 -15.75
CA HIS A 205 12.72 2.20 -14.35
C HIS A 205 13.15 0.90 -13.64
N PRO A 206 14.20 0.94 -12.78
CA PRO A 206 14.68 -0.25 -12.07
C PRO A 206 13.58 -1.00 -11.30
N ASP A 207 12.65 -0.28 -10.67
CA ASP A 207 11.54 -0.91 -9.95
C ASP A 207 10.48 -1.53 -10.86
N THR A 208 10.31 -1.04 -12.10
CA THR A 208 9.48 -1.69 -13.13
C THR A 208 10.14 -2.98 -13.64
N LEU A 209 11.46 -2.97 -13.81
CA LEU A 209 12.19 -4.19 -14.19
C LEU A 209 12.10 -5.24 -13.07
N LYS A 210 12.17 -4.79 -11.82
CA LYS A 210 12.04 -5.65 -10.66
C LYS A 210 10.62 -6.22 -10.49
N SER A 211 9.58 -5.42 -10.71
CA SER A 211 8.19 -5.90 -10.67
C SER A 211 7.94 -7.00 -11.70
N ARG A 212 8.46 -6.83 -12.92
CA ARG A 212 8.38 -7.83 -13.99
C ARG A 212 9.12 -9.13 -13.66
N ASP A 213 10.29 -9.04 -13.02
CA ASP A 213 11.02 -10.22 -12.54
C ASP A 213 10.17 -10.98 -11.51
N SER A 214 9.59 -10.28 -10.54
CA SER A 214 8.70 -10.90 -9.55
C SER A 214 7.42 -11.47 -10.16
N LEU A 215 6.81 -10.81 -11.15
CA LEU A 215 5.65 -11.34 -11.87
C LEU A 215 5.99 -12.67 -12.58
N SER A 216 7.20 -12.77 -13.14
CA SER A 216 7.65 -14.02 -13.73
C SER A 216 7.81 -15.15 -12.70
N GLY A 217 8.25 -14.83 -11.47
CA GLY A 217 8.27 -15.76 -10.34
C GLY A 217 6.86 -16.25 -9.97
N ALA A 218 5.89 -15.33 -9.89
CA ALA A 218 4.49 -15.67 -9.64
C ALA A 218 3.90 -16.61 -10.70
N TYR A 219 4.29 -16.46 -11.98
CA TYR A 219 3.93 -17.42 -13.02
C TYR A 219 4.53 -18.80 -12.75
N GLU A 220 5.79 -18.90 -12.31
CA GLU A 220 6.43 -20.19 -12.02
C GLU A 220 5.78 -20.90 -10.84
N SER A 221 5.53 -20.19 -9.75
CA SER A 221 4.86 -20.72 -8.56
C SER A 221 3.45 -21.21 -8.88
N ALA A 222 2.78 -20.59 -9.86
CA ALA A 222 1.49 -21.03 -10.37
C ALA A 222 1.57 -22.16 -11.43
N GLY A 223 2.75 -22.67 -11.76
CA GLY A 223 2.96 -23.70 -12.78
C GLY A 223 2.83 -23.20 -14.23
N ARG A 224 2.73 -21.88 -14.42
CA ARG A 224 2.59 -21.20 -15.72
C ARG A 224 3.96 -20.93 -16.35
N LEU A 225 4.73 -22.01 -16.55
CA LEU A 225 6.14 -21.94 -16.94
C LEU A 225 6.36 -21.28 -18.32
N VAL A 226 5.40 -21.37 -19.24
CA VAL A 226 5.51 -20.71 -20.55
C VAL A 226 5.49 -19.19 -20.38
N GLU A 227 4.51 -18.67 -19.62
CA GLU A 227 4.43 -17.23 -19.34
C GLU A 227 5.64 -16.72 -18.54
N ALA A 228 6.15 -17.51 -17.59
CA ALA A 228 7.37 -17.19 -16.86
C ALA A 228 8.58 -17.04 -17.78
N ILE A 229 8.84 -18.05 -18.63
CA ILE A 229 9.94 -18.05 -19.60
C ILE A 229 9.81 -16.85 -20.55
N ASP A 230 8.63 -16.64 -21.13
CA ASP A 230 8.41 -15.56 -22.10
C ASP A 230 8.60 -14.18 -21.47
N THR A 231 8.17 -14.01 -20.22
CA THR A 231 8.38 -12.77 -19.45
C THR A 231 9.88 -12.53 -19.20
N LYS A 232 10.60 -13.53 -18.68
CA LYS A 232 12.05 -13.43 -18.39
C LYS A 232 12.89 -13.20 -19.66
N LYS A 233 12.53 -13.82 -20.79
CA LYS A 233 13.22 -13.61 -22.08
C LYS A 233 13.10 -12.18 -22.60
N LYS A 234 11.94 -11.54 -22.39
CA LYS A 234 11.72 -10.13 -22.76
C LYS A 234 12.40 -9.18 -21.79
N LEU A 235 12.39 -9.52 -20.50
CA LEU A 235 12.96 -8.70 -19.44
C LEU A 235 14.50 -8.63 -19.47
N LEU A 236 15.17 -9.75 -19.73
CA LEU A 236 16.64 -9.84 -19.61
C LEU A 236 17.41 -8.83 -20.49
N PRO A 237 17.06 -8.59 -21.77
CA PRO A 237 17.66 -7.52 -22.56
C PRO A 237 17.53 -6.14 -21.92
N ASP A 238 16.38 -5.82 -21.33
CA ASP A 238 16.14 -4.53 -20.68
C ASP A 238 16.95 -4.40 -19.40
N CYS A 239 17.02 -5.44 -18.56
CA CYS A 239 17.90 -5.45 -17.38
C CYS A 239 19.37 -5.23 -17.76
N LYS A 240 19.86 -5.90 -18.82
CA LYS A 240 21.23 -5.72 -19.31
C LYS A 240 21.50 -4.29 -19.79
N ARG A 241 20.54 -3.67 -20.46
CA ARG A 241 20.66 -2.32 -21.01
C ARG A 241 20.60 -1.25 -19.92
N VAL A 242 19.67 -1.38 -18.96
CA VAL A 242 19.40 -0.37 -17.92
C VAL A 242 20.33 -0.54 -16.72
N LEU A 243 20.48 -1.76 -16.21
CA LEU A 243 21.21 -2.04 -14.96
C LEU A 243 22.65 -2.49 -15.21
N GLY A 244 22.92 -3.01 -16.40
CA GLY A 244 24.20 -3.62 -16.78
C GLY A 244 24.21 -5.14 -16.61
N PRO A 245 25.15 -5.84 -17.28
CA PRO A 245 25.18 -7.30 -17.33
C PRO A 245 25.52 -7.98 -15.99
N ASP A 246 26.27 -7.30 -15.12
CA ASP A 246 26.78 -7.83 -13.83
C ASP A 246 25.96 -7.35 -12.63
N HIS A 247 24.89 -6.59 -12.85
CA HIS A 247 24.01 -6.13 -11.78
C HIS A 247 23.29 -7.32 -11.11
N PRO A 248 23.12 -7.35 -9.78
CA PRO A 248 22.46 -8.44 -9.07
C PRO A 248 21.09 -8.83 -9.65
N ASP A 249 20.25 -7.86 -9.99
CA ASP A 249 18.93 -8.14 -10.59
C ASP A 249 19.04 -8.73 -12.02
N THR A 250 20.05 -8.34 -12.80
CA THR A 250 20.30 -8.93 -14.13
C THR A 250 20.77 -10.38 -14.00
N LEU A 251 21.65 -10.66 -13.04
CA LEU A 251 22.12 -12.02 -12.75
C LEU A 251 20.97 -12.89 -12.24
N LYS A 252 20.19 -12.38 -11.29
CA LYS A 252 18.99 -13.05 -10.76
C LYS A 252 18.03 -13.43 -11.88
N SER A 253 17.73 -12.52 -12.80
CA SER A 253 16.82 -12.77 -13.93
C SER A 253 17.35 -13.84 -14.90
N ARG A 254 18.69 -13.92 -15.09
CA ARG A 254 19.32 -14.98 -15.89
C ARG A 254 19.19 -16.35 -15.24
N ASP A 255 19.54 -16.46 -13.97
CA ASP A 255 19.48 -17.71 -13.22
C ASP A 255 18.04 -18.22 -13.15
N SER A 256 17.14 -17.29 -12.88
CA SER A 256 15.69 -17.46 -12.92
C SER A 256 15.19 -17.98 -14.26
N LEU A 257 15.69 -17.50 -15.40
CA LEU A 257 15.31 -18.00 -16.73
C LEU A 257 15.83 -19.43 -16.96
N SER A 258 17.05 -19.74 -16.50
CA SER A 258 17.61 -21.09 -16.56
C SER A 258 16.77 -22.08 -15.77
N GLY A 259 16.40 -21.73 -14.53
CA GLY A 259 15.55 -22.56 -13.68
C GLY A 259 14.14 -22.78 -14.28
N ALA A 260 13.60 -21.77 -14.95
CA ALA A 260 12.32 -21.87 -15.68
C ALA A 260 12.39 -22.91 -16.81
N TYR A 261 13.48 -22.89 -17.58
CA TYR A 261 13.74 -23.83 -18.66
C TYR A 261 13.91 -25.26 -18.16
N GLU A 262 14.68 -25.45 -17.08
CA GLU A 262 14.84 -26.74 -16.40
C GLU A 262 13.49 -27.29 -15.91
N SER A 263 12.70 -26.45 -15.23
CA SER A 263 11.38 -26.82 -14.74
C SER A 263 10.41 -27.19 -15.86
N ALA A 264 10.56 -26.57 -17.04
CA ALA A 264 9.77 -26.88 -18.22
C ALA A 264 10.28 -28.12 -18.99
N GLY A 265 11.39 -28.74 -18.56
CA GLY A 265 12.02 -29.85 -19.28
C GLY A 265 12.60 -29.46 -20.64
N ARG A 266 12.97 -28.17 -20.80
CA ARG A 266 13.43 -27.56 -22.04
C ARG A 266 14.89 -27.14 -21.89
N LEU A 267 15.78 -28.12 -21.81
CA LEU A 267 17.24 -27.97 -21.84
C LEU A 267 17.77 -27.91 -23.29
#